data_AF-A0A388P4H1-F1
#
_entry.id   AF-A0A388P4H1-F1
#
_cell.length_a   1.000
_cell.length_b   1.000
_cell.length_c   1.000
_cell.angle_alpha   90.00
_cell.angle_beta   90.00
_cell.angle_gamma   90.00
#
_symmetry.space_group_name_H-M   'P 1'
#
loop_
_entity.id
_entity.type
_entity.pdbx_description
1 polymer ?
#
loop_
_entity_poly.entity_id
_entity_poly.type
_entity_poly.pdbx_seq_one_letter_code
_entity_poly.pdbx_strand_id
1 'polypeptide(L)'
;MTCGIGSEGTLGVITKATLKLSALPAARRTFLLAFRTDEAALEAAIDLLSLRVNPSVLEFLDVQTVAATEKRRGQRVFTDSELAGSAETHAALLVEIDGHPAALADDAVKVVAWAKR
;
A
#
# COMPACT_ATOMS: atom_id res chain seq x y z
N MET A 1 21.22 1.49 22.74
CA MET A 1 20.54 0.92 23.92
C MET A 1 19.04 1.10 23.70
N THR A 2 18.29 0.04 23.38
CA THR A 2 16.87 0.06 22.93
C THR A 2 15.90 -0.50 23.96
N CYS A 3 16.30 -0.59 25.23
CA CYS A 3 15.62 -1.33 26.31
C CYS A 3 14.10 -1.05 26.46
N GLY A 4 13.59 0.09 25.99
CA GLY A 4 12.14 0.40 26.01
C GLY A 4 11.34 0.07 24.75
N ILE A 5 11.99 -0.23 23.61
CA ILE A 5 11.29 -0.45 22.33
C ILE A 5 10.74 -1.88 22.31
N GLY A 6 9.42 -2.03 22.18
CA GLY A 6 8.75 -3.34 22.17
C GLY A 6 8.56 -3.98 23.54
N SER A 7 8.71 -3.24 24.64
CA SER A 7 8.58 -3.78 26.00
C SER A 7 7.14 -4.04 26.44
N GLU A 8 6.14 -3.55 25.69
CA GLU A 8 4.72 -3.65 26.00
C GLU A 8 4.37 -3.18 27.44
N GLY A 9 5.18 -2.30 28.03
CA GLY A 9 4.98 -1.78 29.38
C GLY A 9 5.52 -2.67 30.52
N THR A 10 6.12 -3.82 30.20
CA THR A 10 6.69 -4.74 31.22
C THR A 10 7.99 -4.24 31.85
N LEU A 11 8.68 -3.32 31.17
CA LEU A 11 10.00 -2.81 31.57
C LEU A 11 9.96 -1.36 32.08
N GLY A 12 8.77 -0.78 32.24
CA GLY A 12 8.56 0.58 32.75
C GLY A 12 7.75 1.48 31.81
N VAL A 13 7.62 2.76 32.18
CA VAL A 13 6.80 3.76 31.47
C VAL A 13 7.70 4.77 30.75
N ILE A 14 7.54 4.88 29.43
CA ILE A 14 8.22 5.90 28.62
C ILE A 14 7.48 7.23 28.81
N THR A 15 8.15 8.23 29.39
CA THR A 15 7.57 9.56 29.63
C THR A 15 8.02 10.61 28.61
N LYS A 16 9.16 10.39 27.94
CA LYS A 16 9.71 11.27 26.90
C LYS A 16 10.44 10.43 25.86
N ALA A 17 10.35 10.83 24.60
CA ALA A 17 11.11 10.26 23.50
C ALA A 17 11.59 11.37 22.56
N THR A 18 12.85 11.30 22.14
CA THR A 18 13.39 12.15 21.08
C THR A 18 13.37 11.36 19.78
N LEU A 19 12.64 11.83 18.79
CA LEU A 19 12.43 11.13 17.52
C LEU A 19 13.17 11.86 16.39
N LYS A 20 13.71 11.10 15.45
CA LYS A 20 14.15 11.64 14.17
C LYS A 20 12.91 11.86 13.30
N LEU A 21 12.74 13.09 12.80
CA LEU A 21 11.68 13.43 11.85
C LEU A 21 12.24 13.39 10.43
N SER A 22 11.43 12.87 9.51
CA SER A 22 11.67 13.02 8.07
C SER A 22 10.98 14.30 7.59
N ALA A 23 11.54 14.95 6.58
CA ALA A 23 10.89 16.09 5.94
C ALA A 23 9.57 15.67 5.30
N LEU A 24 8.58 16.56 5.30
CA LEU A 24 7.32 16.32 4.58
C LEU A 24 7.61 16.24 3.07
N PRO A 25 7.17 15.18 2.36
CA PRO A 25 7.37 15.08 0.92
C PRO A 25 6.63 16.20 0.18
N ALA A 26 7.24 16.72 -0.88
CA ALA A 26 6.68 17.83 -1.66
C ALA A 26 5.44 17.41 -2.47
N ALA A 27 5.35 16.14 -2.85
CA ALA A 27 4.21 15.55 -3.53
C ALA A 27 4.12 14.05 -3.22
N ARG A 28 2.91 13.48 -3.38
CA ARG A 28 2.63 12.05 -3.27
C ARG A 28 1.62 11.61 -4.34
N ARG A 29 1.64 10.33 -4.70
CA ARG A 29 0.62 9.68 -5.53
C ARG A 29 0.30 8.31 -4.98
N THR A 30 -0.99 8.00 -4.97
CA THR A 30 -1.53 6.73 -4.47
C THR A 30 -2.19 5.99 -5.62
N PHE A 31 -1.96 4.68 -5.68
CA PHE A 31 -2.54 3.76 -6.64
C PHE A 31 -3.26 2.65 -5.87
N LEU A 32 -4.44 2.29 -6.33
CA LEU A 32 -5.20 1.15 -5.81
C LEU A 32 -5.39 0.18 -6.97
N LEU A 33 -4.94 -1.05 -6.78
CA LEU A 33 -4.87 -2.08 -7.82
C LEU A 33 -5.72 -3.27 -7.38
N ALA A 34 -6.49 -3.83 -8.31
CA ALA A 34 -7.32 -5.02 -8.07
C ALA A 34 -6.69 -6.26 -8.72
N PHE A 35 -6.66 -7.37 -8.00
CA PHE A 35 -6.13 -8.64 -8.46
C PHE A 35 -7.14 -9.75 -8.23
N ARG A 36 -7.28 -10.66 -9.20
CA ARG A 36 -8.25 -11.76 -9.11
C ARG A 36 -7.96 -12.74 -7.97
N THR A 37 -6.68 -12.91 -7.62
CA THR A 37 -6.24 -13.81 -6.55
C THR A 37 -5.20 -13.14 -5.66
N ASP A 38 -5.06 -13.66 -4.45
CA ASP A 38 -4.08 -13.18 -3.47
C ASP A 38 -2.65 -13.41 -3.97
N GLU A 39 -2.39 -14.54 -4.62
CA GLU A 39 -1.07 -14.86 -5.19
C GLU A 39 -0.67 -13.86 -6.26
N ALA A 40 -1.62 -13.46 -7.13
CA ALA A 40 -1.35 -12.47 -8.17
C ALA A 40 -0.99 -11.11 -7.58
N ALA A 41 -1.66 -10.69 -6.49
CA ALA A 41 -1.35 -9.44 -5.81
C ALA A 41 0.04 -9.47 -5.14
N LEU A 42 0.41 -10.61 -4.54
CA LEU A 42 1.70 -10.78 -3.87
C LEU A 42 2.87 -10.83 -4.85
N GLU A 43 2.73 -11.59 -5.95
CA GLU A 43 3.73 -11.60 -7.03
C GLU A 43 3.91 -10.19 -7.61
N ALA A 44 2.82 -9.47 -7.83
CA ALA A 44 2.85 -8.09 -8.25
C ALA A 44 3.63 -7.21 -7.25
N ALA A 45 3.38 -7.33 -5.94
CA ALA A 45 4.11 -6.57 -4.93
C ALA A 45 5.63 -6.83 -4.97
N ILE A 46 6.05 -8.08 -5.19
CA ILE A 46 7.47 -8.47 -5.33
C ILE A 46 8.07 -7.88 -6.62
N ASP A 47 7.33 -7.95 -7.73
CA ASP A 47 7.74 -7.38 -9.01
C ASP A 47 7.93 -5.86 -8.92
N LEU A 48 7.02 -5.15 -8.24
CA LEU A 48 7.12 -3.70 -8.04
C LEU A 48 8.42 -3.33 -7.31
N LEU A 49 8.74 -4.05 -6.23
CA LEU A 49 9.98 -3.82 -5.47
C LEU A 49 11.22 -4.08 -6.32
N SER A 50 11.14 -5.02 -7.26
CA SER A 50 12.23 -5.33 -8.20
C SER A 50 12.49 -4.21 -9.22
N LEU A 51 11.52 -3.32 -9.46
CA LEU A 51 11.67 -2.15 -10.36
C LEU A 51 12.48 -1.01 -9.74
N ARG A 52 12.91 -1.14 -8.48
CA ARG A 52 13.59 -0.08 -7.70
C ARG A 52 12.80 1.21 -7.58
N VAL A 53 11.48 1.13 -7.68
CA VAL A 53 10.58 2.18 -7.17
C VAL A 53 10.54 2.00 -5.66
N ASN A 54 10.74 3.07 -4.89
CA ASN A 54 10.71 3.03 -3.43
C ASN A 54 9.38 3.59 -2.92
N PRO A 55 8.33 2.75 -2.76
CA PRO A 55 7.05 3.21 -2.25
C PRO A 55 7.17 3.69 -0.80
N SER A 56 6.43 4.75 -0.47
CA SER A 56 6.22 5.18 0.92
C SER A 56 5.23 4.28 1.65
N VAL A 57 4.28 3.70 0.91
CA VAL A 57 3.31 2.71 1.40
C VAL A 57 3.17 1.59 0.37
N LEU A 58 3.22 0.34 0.84
CA LEU A 58 2.91 -0.85 0.06
C LEU A 58 2.10 -1.80 0.95
N GLU A 59 0.78 -1.80 0.77
CA GLU A 59 -0.15 -2.58 1.58
C GLU A 59 -0.94 -3.56 0.72
N PHE A 60 -0.92 -4.83 1.12
CA PHE A 60 -1.70 -5.90 0.53
C PHE A 60 -2.96 -6.16 1.38
N LEU A 61 -4.10 -6.33 0.72
CA LEU A 61 -5.34 -6.78 1.32
C LEU A 61 -5.85 -8.00 0.54
N ASP A 62 -6.00 -9.12 1.26
CA ASP A 62 -6.54 -10.35 0.67
C ASP A 62 -8.03 -10.22 0.33
N VAL A 63 -8.51 -11.14 -0.53
CA VAL A 63 -9.92 -11.19 -0.96
C VAL A 63 -10.90 -11.21 0.22
N GLN A 64 -10.59 -11.93 1.31
CA GLN A 64 -11.50 -12.05 2.45
C GLN A 64 -11.61 -10.74 3.23
N THR A 65 -10.49 -10.05 3.42
CA THR A 65 -10.41 -8.74 4.07
C THR A 65 -11.14 -7.68 3.25
N VAL A 66 -10.97 -7.68 1.92
CA VAL A 66 -11.73 -6.80 1.02
C VAL A 66 -13.23 -7.11 1.11
N ALA A 67 -13.63 -8.39 1.01
CA ALA A 67 -15.03 -8.78 1.07
C ALA A 67 -15.70 -8.42 2.42
N ALA A 68 -14.98 -8.59 3.52
CA ALA A 68 -15.45 -8.19 4.85
C ALA A 68 -15.67 -6.66 4.94
N THR A 69 -14.77 -5.89 4.33
CA THR A 69 -14.87 -4.43 4.27
C THR A 69 -16.05 -3.99 3.42
N GLU A 70 -16.24 -4.59 2.23
CA GLU A 70 -17.37 -4.31 1.34
C GLU A 70 -18.71 -4.63 2.02
N LYS A 71 -18.80 -5.80 2.66
CA LYS A 71 -19.98 -6.22 3.42
C LYS A 71 -20.30 -5.24 4.56
N ARG A 72 -19.30 -4.77 5.30
CA ARG A 72 -19.49 -3.82 6.40
C ARG A 72 -19.90 -2.43 5.90
N ARG A 73 -19.32 -1.95 4.80
CA ARG A 73 -19.65 -0.65 4.21
C ARG A 73 -20.97 -0.66 3.43
N GLY A 74 -21.41 -1.82 2.96
CA GLY A 74 -22.54 -1.94 2.03
C GLY A 74 -22.21 -1.40 0.63
N GLN A 75 -20.93 -1.21 0.32
CA GLN A 75 -20.45 -0.69 -0.96
C GLN A 75 -19.17 -1.43 -1.33
N ARG A 76 -19.03 -1.72 -2.63
CA ARG A 76 -17.80 -2.32 -3.17
C ARG A 76 -16.61 -1.36 -3.17
N VAL A 77 -15.41 -1.90 -3.00
CA VAL A 77 -14.15 -1.13 -3.07
C VAL A 77 -13.86 -0.72 -4.51
N PHE A 78 -14.09 -1.63 -5.46
CA PHE A 78 -13.95 -1.38 -6.89
C PHE A 78 -15.33 -1.41 -7.56
N THR A 79 -15.55 -0.53 -8.52
CA THR A 79 -16.75 -0.52 -9.35
C THR A 79 -16.73 -1.67 -10.36
N ASP A 80 -17.90 -2.02 -10.93
CA ASP A 80 -17.98 -3.04 -11.98
C ASP A 80 -17.15 -2.68 -13.21
N SER A 81 -17.09 -1.39 -13.57
CA SER A 81 -16.27 -0.92 -14.69
C SER A 81 -14.78 -1.14 -14.44
N GLU A 82 -14.31 -0.97 -13.19
CA GLU A 82 -12.90 -1.18 -12.83
C GLU A 82 -12.52 -2.65 -12.81
N LEU A 83 -13.48 -3.54 -12.53
CA LEU A 83 -13.27 -5.00 -12.57
C LEU A 83 -13.70 -5.65 -13.90
N ALA A 84 -13.85 -4.87 -14.97
CA ALA A 84 -14.29 -5.34 -16.29
C ALA A 84 -15.59 -6.18 -16.27
N GLY A 85 -16.52 -5.82 -15.38
CA GLY A 85 -17.81 -6.50 -15.18
C GLY A 85 -17.75 -7.74 -14.30
N SER A 86 -16.62 -8.05 -13.65
CA SER A 86 -16.57 -9.15 -12.68
C SER A 86 -17.41 -8.84 -11.45
N ALA A 87 -18.23 -9.82 -11.05
CA ALA A 87 -18.99 -9.80 -9.80
C ALA A 87 -18.16 -10.30 -8.60
N GLU A 88 -16.96 -10.84 -8.84
CA GLU A 88 -16.11 -11.40 -7.79
C GLU A 88 -15.37 -10.29 -7.02
N THR A 89 -15.24 -10.45 -5.71
CA THR A 89 -14.35 -9.60 -4.92
C THR A 89 -12.89 -9.93 -5.25
N HIS A 90 -12.08 -8.89 -5.41
CA HIS A 90 -10.66 -9.00 -5.78
C HIS A 90 -9.79 -8.64 -4.58
N ALA A 91 -8.58 -9.23 -4.52
CA ALA A 91 -7.53 -8.77 -3.65
C ALA A 91 -7.10 -7.36 -4.06
N ALA A 92 -6.58 -6.57 -3.13
CA ALA A 92 -6.16 -5.20 -3.38
C ALA A 92 -4.70 -4.96 -3.01
N LEU A 93 -4.00 -4.16 -3.81
CA LEU A 93 -2.70 -3.61 -3.46
C LEU A 93 -2.79 -2.09 -3.47
N LEU A 94 -2.49 -1.48 -2.32
CA LEU A 94 -2.38 -0.04 -2.15
C LEU A 94 -0.91 0.35 -2.23
N VAL A 95 -0.57 1.20 -3.19
CA VAL A 95 0.80 1.67 -3.43
C VAL A 95 0.80 3.19 -3.32
N GLU A 96 1.62 3.74 -2.43
CA GLU A 96 1.91 5.17 -2.39
C GLU A 96 3.38 5.40 -2.71
N ILE A 97 3.63 6.40 -3.55
CA ILE A 97 4.96 6.95 -3.82
C ILE A 97 4.96 8.43 -3.46
N ASP A 98 6.06 8.91 -2.89
CA ASP A 98 6.22 10.30 -2.51
C ASP A 98 7.64 10.81 -2.82
N GLY A 99 7.80 12.13 -2.80
CA GLY A 99 9.12 12.75 -2.97
C GLY A 99 9.09 14.05 -3.78
N HIS A 100 10.19 14.30 -4.49
CA HIS A 100 10.31 15.48 -5.34
C HIS A 100 9.46 15.33 -6.61
N PRO A 101 8.72 16.36 -7.07
CA PRO A 101 7.74 16.22 -8.14
C PRO A 101 8.28 15.63 -9.46
N ALA A 102 9.52 15.96 -9.84
CA ALA A 102 10.13 15.41 -11.05
C ALA A 102 10.39 13.90 -10.94
N ALA A 103 11.02 13.46 -9.84
CA ALA A 103 11.27 12.03 -9.60
C ALA A 103 9.96 11.25 -9.42
N LEU A 104 8.98 11.84 -8.73
CA LEU A 104 7.66 11.25 -8.55
C LEU A 104 6.93 11.03 -9.87
N ALA A 105 7.07 11.94 -10.84
CA ALA A 105 6.49 11.79 -12.16
C ALA A 105 7.12 10.60 -12.91
N ASP A 106 8.44 10.46 -12.86
CA ASP A 106 9.15 9.34 -13.49
C ASP A 106 8.77 7.99 -12.86
N ASP A 107 8.70 7.93 -11.53
CA ASP A 107 8.31 6.71 -10.81
C ASP A 107 6.83 6.38 -11.02
N ALA A 108 5.95 7.37 -11.08
CA ALA A 108 4.55 7.15 -11.42
C ALA A 108 4.38 6.51 -12.81
N VAL A 109 5.19 6.92 -13.80
CA VAL A 109 5.16 6.31 -15.14
C VAL A 109 5.57 4.83 -15.07
N LYS A 110 6.60 4.49 -14.29
CA LYS A 110 7.03 3.09 -14.10
C LYS A 110 5.93 2.26 -13.42
N VAL A 111 5.31 2.78 -12.37
CA VAL A 111 4.22 2.11 -11.65
C VAL A 111 3.03 1.88 -12.57
N VAL A 112 2.63 2.88 -13.36
CA VAL A 112 1.51 2.73 -14.31
C VAL A 112 1.84 1.74 -15.43
N ALA A 113 3.07 1.73 -15.94
CA ALA A 113 3.50 0.77 -16.96
C ALA A 113 3.53 -0.66 -16.43
N TRP A 114 3.97 -0.84 -15.18
CA TRP A 114 3.98 -2.11 -14.48
C TRP A 114 2.55 -2.62 -14.18
N ALA A 115 1.68 -1.75 -13.69
CA ALA A 115 0.30 -2.08 -13.35
C ALA A 115 -0.58 -2.49 -14.55
N LYS A 116 -0.14 -2.21 -15.78
CA LYS A 116 -0.85 -2.53 -17.02
C LYS A 116 -0.40 -3.84 -17.68
N ARG A 117 0.63 -4.50 -17.14
CA ARG A 117 1.07 -5.82 -17.61
C ARG A 117 0.09 -6.90 -17.21
#